data_AF-A0AA96XFP3-F1
#
_entry.id   AF-A0AA96XFP3-F1
#
_cell.length_a   1.000
_cell.length_b   1.000
_cell.length_c   1.000
_cell.angle_alpha   90.00
_cell.angle_beta   90.00
_cell.angle_gamma   90.00
#
_symmetry.space_group_name_H-M   'P 1'
#
loop_
_entity.id
_entity.type
_entity.pdbx_description
1 polymer ?
#
loop_
_entity_poly.entity_id
_entity_poly.type
_entity_poly.pdbx_seq_one_letter_code
_entity_poly.pdbx_strand_id
1 'polypeptide(L)'
;MAKSNLGVLIFNLHLELMTQQHYLETVRGNKAEKLDPLFCNLLKHHWLEEAQHTRLDFLEAQKILAREPDTLDEALREYAELLQALRGTLNAQLALDLQTLEKVVGRTFTPEEQEHLAESQERSYVWGFIGMGMKAPLFLSRLRALSPIAEQRVLELAPTYYCD
;
A
#
# COMPACT_ATOMS: atom_id res chain seq x y z
N MET A 1 3.68 -5.06 21.38
CA MET A 1 2.86 -3.96 21.93
C MET A 1 1.94 -3.47 20.83
N ALA A 2 0.76 -2.96 21.17
CA ALA A 2 -0.11 -2.29 20.20
C ALA A 2 0.59 -1.04 19.64
N LYS A 3 0.36 -0.72 18.36
CA LYS A 3 0.86 0.51 17.73
C LYS A 3 0.08 1.72 18.21
N SER A 4 0.70 2.90 18.18
CA SER A 4 0.02 4.16 18.47
C SER A 4 -1.10 4.44 17.46
N ASN A 5 -2.10 5.22 17.87
CA ASN A 5 -3.18 5.65 16.99
C ASN A 5 -2.63 6.44 15.78
N LEU A 6 -1.60 7.27 15.98
CA LEU A 6 -1.00 8.03 14.89
C LEU A 6 -0.26 7.13 13.89
N GLY A 7 0.51 6.15 14.37
CA GLY A 7 1.18 5.19 13.49
C GLY A 7 0.20 4.38 12.64
N VAL A 8 -0.90 3.94 13.25
CA VAL A 8 -2.00 3.26 12.52
C VAL A 8 -2.69 4.20 11.54
N LEU A 9 -2.95 5.46 11.89
CA LEU A 9 -3.58 6.43 10.98
C LEU A 9 -2.70 6.77 9.78
N ILE A 10 -1.39 6.91 9.96
CA ILE A 10 -0.46 7.13 8.84
C ILE A 10 -0.45 5.90 7.91
N PHE A 11 -0.47 4.69 8.48
CA PHE A 11 -0.56 3.45 7.71
C PHE A 11 -1.90 3.30 6.97
N ASN A 12 -3.03 3.63 7.61
CA ASN A 12 -4.32 3.64 6.94
C ASN A 12 -4.35 4.67 5.82
N LEU A 13 -3.91 5.90 6.09
CA LEU A 13 -3.82 6.96 5.08
C LEU A 13 -2.99 6.53 3.87
N HIS A 14 -1.89 5.79 4.08
CA HIS A 14 -1.12 5.16 3.00
C HIS A 14 -1.98 4.18 2.19
N LEU A 15 -2.69 3.26 2.84
CA LEU A 15 -3.51 2.24 2.17
C LEU A 15 -4.66 2.89 1.39
N GLU A 16 -5.33 3.86 1.98
CA GLU A 16 -6.39 4.61 1.31
C GLU A 16 -5.87 5.32 0.06
N LEU A 17 -4.71 5.96 0.15
CA LEU A 17 -4.11 6.65 -0.99
C LEU A 17 -3.47 5.70 -2.01
N MET A 18 -3.06 4.50 -1.59
CA MET A 18 -2.64 3.43 -2.48
C MET A 18 -3.80 3.00 -3.37
N THR A 19 -5.01 2.78 -2.83
CA THR A 19 -6.17 2.40 -3.66
C THR A 19 -6.52 3.51 -4.65
N GLN A 20 -6.39 4.78 -4.23
CA GLN A 20 -6.56 5.94 -5.10
C GLN A 20 -5.58 5.92 -6.27
N GLN A 21 -4.29 5.76 -5.97
CA GLN A 21 -3.23 5.75 -6.97
C GLN A 21 -3.38 4.57 -7.93
N HIS A 22 -3.70 3.39 -7.40
CA HIS A 22 -3.95 2.19 -8.18
C HIS A 22 -5.07 2.43 -9.20
N TYR A 23 -6.25 2.92 -8.79
CA TYR A 23 -7.35 3.19 -9.72
C TYR A 23 -6.96 4.18 -10.84
N LEU A 24 -6.22 5.25 -10.50
CA LEU A 24 -5.81 6.26 -11.46
C LEU A 24 -4.86 5.69 -12.52
N GLU A 25 -3.88 4.88 -12.10
CA GLU A 25 -2.85 4.33 -13.00
C GLU A 25 -3.35 3.11 -13.80
N THR A 26 -4.13 2.22 -13.18
CA THR A 26 -4.40 0.88 -13.75
C THR A 26 -5.81 0.71 -14.30
N VAL A 27 -6.76 1.58 -13.92
CA VAL A 27 -8.17 1.46 -14.35
C VAL A 27 -8.60 2.68 -15.16
N ARG A 28 -8.61 3.87 -14.54
CA ARG A 28 -9.05 5.11 -15.21
C ARG A 28 -8.16 5.48 -16.39
N GLY A 29 -6.86 5.23 -16.25
CA GLY A 29 -5.84 5.50 -17.27
C GLY A 29 -5.67 4.40 -18.32
N ASN A 30 -6.31 3.23 -18.15
CA ASN A 30 -6.01 2.07 -18.98
C ASN A 30 -6.72 2.13 -20.33
N LYS A 31 -5.97 2.61 -21.33
CA LYS A 31 -6.37 2.63 -22.75
C LYS A 31 -5.80 1.44 -23.53
N ALA A 32 -4.90 0.67 -22.92
CA ALA A 32 -4.18 -0.42 -23.58
C ALA A 32 -4.99 -1.71 -23.62
N GLU A 33 -5.86 -1.92 -22.62
CA GLU A 33 -6.63 -3.15 -22.46
C GLU A 33 -8.13 -2.87 -22.40
N LYS A 34 -8.92 -3.87 -22.81
CA LYS A 34 -10.37 -3.85 -22.66
C LYS A 34 -10.76 -4.52 -21.35
N LEU A 35 -10.80 -3.73 -20.28
CA LEU A 35 -11.24 -4.18 -18.95
C LEU A 35 -12.75 -4.45 -18.91
N ASP A 36 -13.16 -5.34 -18.01
CA ASP A 36 -14.58 -5.61 -17.76
C ASP A 36 -15.31 -4.34 -17.25
N PRO A 37 -16.44 -3.93 -17.88
CA PRO A 37 -17.12 -2.69 -17.50
C PRO A 37 -17.67 -2.68 -16.07
N LEU A 38 -18.13 -3.82 -15.54
CA LEU A 38 -18.64 -3.91 -14.18
C LEU A 38 -17.50 -3.78 -13.17
N PHE A 39 -16.36 -4.40 -13.46
CA PHE A 39 -15.15 -4.27 -12.64
C PHE A 39 -14.64 -2.82 -12.59
N CYS A 40 -14.59 -2.13 -13.74
CA CYS A 40 -14.26 -0.71 -13.79
C CYS A 40 -15.22 0.16 -12.98
N ASN A 41 -16.52 -0.19 -12.99
CA ASN A 41 -17.52 0.54 -12.23
C ASN A 41 -17.35 0.30 -10.72
N LEU A 42 -17.14 -0.95 -10.30
CA LEU A 42 -16.88 -1.30 -8.90
C LEU A 42 -15.66 -0.55 -8.35
N LEU A 43 -14.53 -0.58 -9.05
CA LEU A 43 -13.32 0.09 -8.60
C LEU A 43 -13.45 1.62 -8.61
N LYS A 44 -14.26 2.20 -9.50
CA LYS A 44 -14.60 3.62 -9.45
C LYS A 44 -15.38 3.99 -8.19
N HIS A 45 -16.33 3.15 -7.77
CA HIS A 45 -17.10 3.39 -6.56
C HIS A 45 -16.26 3.19 -5.30
N HIS A 46 -15.43 2.16 -5.26
CA HIS A 46 -14.45 1.96 -4.19
C HIS A 46 -13.51 3.18 -4.09
N TRP A 47 -13.00 3.67 -5.23
CA TRP A 47 -12.22 4.90 -5.31
C TRP A 47 -12.94 6.13 -4.74
N LEU A 48 -14.26 6.27 -4.93
CA LEU A 48 -15.01 7.39 -4.35
C LEU A 48 -15.13 7.31 -2.82
N GLU A 49 -15.21 6.10 -2.26
CA GLU A 49 -15.31 5.86 -0.81
C GLU A 49 -13.97 6.14 -0.12
N GLU A 50 -12.87 5.58 -0.63
CA GLU A 50 -11.54 5.76 -0.02
C GLU A 50 -11.04 7.21 -0.08
N ALA A 51 -11.56 8.01 -1.03
CA ALA A 51 -11.32 9.46 -1.06
C ALA A 51 -11.92 10.18 0.16
N GLN A 52 -13.02 9.69 0.73
CA GLN A 52 -13.59 10.21 1.97
C GLN A 52 -12.81 9.73 3.19
N HIS A 53 -12.41 8.46 3.24
CA HIS A 53 -11.58 7.92 4.33
C HIS A 53 -10.26 8.66 4.44
N THR A 54 -9.56 8.87 3.31
CA THR A 54 -8.35 9.69 3.21
C THR A 54 -8.49 11.05 3.91
N ARG A 55 -9.63 11.73 3.70
CA ARG A 55 -9.88 13.05 4.30
C ARG A 55 -10.06 12.96 5.81
N LEU A 56 -10.77 11.95 6.30
CA LEU A 56 -11.00 11.74 7.73
C LEU A 56 -9.70 11.38 8.44
N ASP A 57 -8.94 10.40 7.91
CA ASP A 57 -7.68 9.95 8.49
C ASP A 57 -6.66 11.08 8.60
N PHE A 58 -6.55 11.90 7.56
CA PHE A 58 -5.65 13.06 7.55
C PHE A 58 -6.04 14.09 8.63
N LEU A 59 -7.33 14.42 8.76
CA LEU A 59 -7.81 15.35 9.78
C LEU A 59 -7.56 14.81 11.19
N GLU A 60 -7.69 13.50 11.39
CA GLU A 60 -7.48 12.89 12.70
C GLU A 60 -6.00 12.81 13.08
N ALA A 61 -5.12 12.52 12.12
CA ALA A 61 -3.68 12.62 12.31
C ALA A 61 -3.26 14.06 12.70
N GLN A 62 -3.84 15.08 12.04
CA GLN A 62 -3.60 16.48 12.40
C GLN A 62 -4.03 16.80 13.84
N LYS A 63 -5.19 16.30 14.28
CA LYS A 63 -5.67 16.53 15.66
C LYS A 63 -4.76 15.90 16.70
N ILE A 64 -4.24 14.70 16.44
CA ILE A 64 -3.31 14.03 17.37
C ILE A 64 -2.01 14.83 17.44
N LEU A 65 -1.40 15.19 16.31
CA LEU A 65 -0.15 15.95 16.30
C LEU A 65 -0.27 17.35 16.89
N ALA A 66 -1.43 18.00 16.78
CA ALA A 66 -1.66 19.28 17.42
C ALA A 66 -1.65 19.19 18.96
N ARG A 67 -1.95 18.02 19.53
CA ARG A 67 -1.96 17.77 20.98
C ARG A 67 -0.64 17.18 21.46
N GLU A 68 -0.06 16.29 20.66
CA GLU A 68 1.06 15.41 21.02
C GLU A 68 2.12 15.41 19.89
N PRO A 69 2.76 16.55 19.60
CA PRO A 69 3.66 16.69 18.45
C PRO A 69 4.88 15.75 18.52
N ASP A 70 5.36 15.45 19.73
CA ASP A 70 6.54 14.61 19.97
C ASP A 70 6.32 13.11 19.64
N THR A 71 5.08 12.71 19.32
CA THR A 71 4.74 11.32 18.97
C THR A 71 5.04 10.95 17.51
N LEU A 72 5.36 11.94 16.67
CA LEU A 72 5.54 11.73 15.23
C LEU A 72 6.65 10.72 14.90
N ASP A 73 7.81 10.84 15.54
CA ASP A 73 8.97 10.00 15.23
C ASP A 73 8.69 8.52 15.54
N GLU A 74 8.03 8.26 16.67
CA GLU A 74 7.59 6.92 17.03
C GLU A 74 6.52 6.41 16.05
N ALA A 75 5.53 7.22 15.68
CA ALA A 75 4.51 6.84 14.72
C ALA A 75 5.08 6.49 13.34
N LEU A 76 6.13 7.20 12.87
CA LEU A 76 6.81 6.89 11.62
C LEU A 76 7.61 5.58 11.69
N ARG A 77 8.23 5.29 12.85
CA ARG A 77 8.86 3.99 13.09
C ARG A 77 7.84 2.86 13.06
N GLU A 78 6.72 3.04 13.75
CA GLU A 78 5.62 2.08 13.77
C GLU A 78 5.00 1.85 12.38
N TYR A 79 4.86 2.91 11.59
CA TYR A 79 4.43 2.83 10.19
C TYR A 79 5.36 1.92 9.37
N ALA A 80 6.69 2.09 9.51
CA ALA A 80 7.65 1.22 8.82
C ALA A 80 7.53 -0.24 9.26
N GLU A 81 7.31 -0.48 10.56
CA GLU A 81 7.08 -1.82 11.10
C GLU A 81 5.76 -2.45 10.58
N LEU A 82 4.71 -1.63 10.41
CA LEU A 82 3.43 -2.07 9.82
C LEU A 82 3.57 -2.42 8.33
N LEU A 83 4.35 -1.67 7.56
CA LEU A 83 4.66 -2.03 6.17
C LEU A 83 5.41 -3.35 6.06
N GLN A 84 6.38 -3.60 6.95
CA GLN A 84 7.09 -4.88 7.01
C GLN A 84 6.15 -6.04 7.38
N ALA A 85 5.23 -5.81 8.33
CA ALA A 85 4.21 -6.78 8.67
C ALA A 85 3.28 -7.08 7.48
N LEU A 86 2.86 -6.04 6.74
CA LEU A 86 2.04 -6.18 5.54
C LEU A 86 2.75 -7.01 4.46
N ARG A 87 4.03 -6.74 4.18
CA ARG A 87 4.83 -7.56 3.26
C ARG A 87 4.89 -9.02 3.72
N GLY A 88 5.10 -9.26 5.01
CA GLY A 88 5.09 -10.60 5.59
C GLY A 88 3.74 -11.31 5.38
N THR A 89 2.62 -10.61 5.56
CA THR A 89 1.28 -11.15 5.30
C THR A 89 1.06 -11.44 3.81
N LEU A 90 1.49 -10.55 2.91
CA LEU A 90 1.41 -10.76 1.46
C LEU A 90 2.23 -11.97 1.01
N ASN A 91 3.42 -12.18 1.60
CA ASN A 91 4.25 -13.36 1.30
C ASN A 91 3.63 -14.65 1.84
N ALA A 92 2.95 -14.60 2.98
CA ALA A 92 2.17 -15.74 3.47
C ALA A 92 0.99 -16.06 2.53
N GLN A 93 0.31 -15.03 2.01
CA GLN A 93 -0.77 -15.20 1.01
C GLN A 93 -0.23 -15.77 -0.31
N LEU A 94 0.92 -15.27 -0.78
CA LEU A 94 1.60 -15.77 -1.99
C LEU A 94 1.85 -17.28 -1.90
N ALA A 95 2.30 -17.79 -0.76
CA ALA A 95 2.50 -19.24 -0.58
C ALA A 95 1.21 -20.05 -0.72
N LEU A 96 0.05 -19.49 -0.35
CA LEU A 96 -1.27 -20.09 -0.56
C LEU A 96 -1.72 -19.98 -2.01
N ASP A 97 -1.39 -18.87 -2.68
CA ASP A 97 -1.71 -18.63 -4.08
C ASP A 97 -0.98 -19.62 -4.99
N LEU A 98 0.30 -19.91 -4.72
CA LEU A 98 1.08 -20.92 -5.45
C LEU A 98 0.48 -22.32 -5.31
N GLN A 99 0.10 -22.72 -4.09
CA GLN A 99 -0.59 -24.00 -3.85
C GLN A 99 -1.92 -24.08 -4.62
N THR A 100 -2.67 -22.97 -4.65
CA THR A 100 -3.92 -22.88 -5.39
C THR A 100 -3.69 -22.99 -6.89
N LEU A 101 -2.66 -22.32 -7.42
CA LEU A 101 -2.29 -22.35 -8.83
C LEU A 101 -1.92 -23.77 -9.28
N GLU A 102 -1.07 -24.49 -8.53
CA GLU A 102 -0.70 -25.88 -8.82
C GLU A 102 -1.94 -26.78 -8.89
N LYS A 103 -2.84 -26.63 -7.93
CA LYS A 103 -4.09 -27.40 -7.86
C LYS A 103 -5.01 -27.12 -9.04
N VAL A 104 -5.17 -25.86 -9.43
CA VAL A 104 -6.08 -25.45 -10.52
C VAL A 104 -5.53 -25.82 -11.89
N VAL A 105 -4.22 -25.69 -12.10
CA VAL A 105 -3.56 -26.09 -13.36
C VAL A 105 -3.38 -27.60 -13.44
N GLY A 106 -3.38 -28.31 -12.30
CA GLY A 106 -3.20 -29.76 -12.24
C GLY A 106 -1.75 -30.20 -12.47
N ARG A 107 -0.78 -29.33 -12.19
CA ARG A 107 0.65 -29.64 -12.28
C ARG A 107 1.40 -29.09 -11.07
N THR A 108 2.47 -29.78 -10.69
CA THR A 108 3.47 -29.27 -9.75
C THR A 108 4.55 -28.54 -10.53
N PHE A 109 4.96 -27.37 -10.06
CA PHE A 109 6.03 -26.58 -10.67
C PHE A 109 7.41 -27.09 -10.23
N THR A 110 8.44 -26.92 -11.07
CA THR A 110 9.82 -27.19 -10.63
C THR A 110 10.27 -26.14 -9.60
N PRO A 111 11.33 -26.40 -8.81
CA PRO A 111 11.85 -25.42 -7.86
C PRO A 111 12.17 -24.06 -8.52
N GLU A 112 12.71 -24.07 -9.73
CA GLU A 112 13.05 -22.87 -10.50
C GLU A 112 11.79 -22.12 -10.96
N GLU A 113 10.75 -22.84 -11.40
CA GLU A 113 9.45 -22.25 -11.73
C GLU A 113 8.78 -21.63 -10.48
N GLN A 114 8.83 -22.32 -9.35
CA GLN A 114 8.27 -21.83 -8.08
C GLN A 114 8.97 -20.56 -7.60
N GLU A 115 10.31 -20.52 -7.66
CA GLU A 115 11.11 -19.34 -7.31
C GLU A 115 10.74 -18.16 -8.22
N HIS A 116 10.70 -18.38 -9.55
CA HIS A 116 10.36 -17.31 -10.49
C HIS A 116 8.94 -16.76 -10.30
N LEU A 117 7.97 -17.64 -10.03
CA LEU A 117 6.59 -17.25 -9.74
C LEU A 117 6.51 -16.47 -8.43
N ALA A 118 7.21 -16.93 -7.39
CA ALA A 118 7.25 -16.25 -6.10
C ALA A 118 7.87 -14.85 -6.21
N GLU A 119 9.03 -14.71 -6.84
CA GLU A 119 9.67 -13.41 -7.04
C GLU A 119 8.79 -12.44 -7.83
N SER A 120 8.13 -12.94 -8.88
CA SER A 120 7.26 -12.12 -9.73
C SER A 120 6.01 -11.67 -8.99
N GLN A 121 5.39 -12.58 -8.22
CA GLN A 121 4.19 -12.28 -7.43
C GLN A 121 4.51 -11.36 -6.25
N GLU A 122 5.61 -11.59 -5.52
CA GLU A 122 6.05 -10.71 -4.43
C GLU A 122 6.32 -9.30 -4.96
N ARG A 123 7.05 -9.17 -6.08
CA ARG A 123 7.30 -7.86 -6.70
C ARG A 123 5.99 -7.15 -7.05
N SER A 124 5.02 -7.88 -7.59
CA SER A 124 3.69 -7.33 -7.90
C SER A 124 2.95 -6.87 -6.65
N TYR A 125 2.93 -7.69 -5.59
CA TYR A 125 2.30 -7.35 -4.32
C TYR A 125 2.95 -6.16 -3.62
N VAL A 126 4.28 -6.17 -3.51
CA VAL A 126 5.02 -5.07 -2.90
C VAL A 126 4.80 -3.78 -3.69
N TRP A 127 4.86 -3.81 -5.02
CA TRP A 127 4.57 -2.63 -5.82
C TRP A 127 3.13 -2.15 -5.64
N GLY A 128 2.15 -3.04 -5.76
CA GLY A 128 0.73 -2.70 -5.72
C GLY A 128 0.30 -2.15 -4.36
N PHE A 129 0.57 -2.87 -3.28
CA PHE A 129 0.07 -2.52 -1.94
C PHE A 129 0.96 -1.56 -1.17
N ILE A 130 2.27 -1.58 -1.41
CA ILE A 130 3.23 -0.73 -0.70
C ILE A 130 3.71 0.38 -1.62
N GLY A 131 4.33 0.04 -2.74
CA GLY A 131 4.99 1.02 -3.61
C GLY A 131 4.08 2.11 -4.14
N MET A 132 2.89 1.75 -4.65
CA MET A 132 1.91 2.72 -5.16
C MET A 132 1.44 3.71 -4.08
N GLY A 133 1.33 3.28 -2.81
CA GLY A 133 1.01 4.17 -1.69
C GLY A 133 2.16 5.11 -1.35
N MET A 134 3.39 4.58 -1.25
CA MET A 134 4.57 5.39 -0.91
C MET A 134 4.84 6.47 -1.96
N LYS A 135 4.65 6.16 -3.25
CA LYS A 135 4.85 7.12 -4.35
C LYS A 135 3.66 8.06 -4.58
N ALA A 136 2.51 7.81 -3.94
CA ALA A 136 1.29 8.55 -4.24
C ALA A 136 1.51 10.06 -3.97
N PRO A 137 1.37 10.94 -4.98
CA PRO A 137 1.67 12.37 -4.80
C PRO A 137 0.84 13.01 -3.68
N LEU A 138 -0.40 12.54 -3.51
CA LEU A 138 -1.27 13.03 -2.46
C LEU A 138 -0.79 12.56 -1.07
N PHE A 139 -0.25 11.34 -0.94
CA PHE A 139 0.27 10.83 0.34
C PHE A 139 1.47 11.64 0.78
N LEU A 140 2.46 11.82 -0.10
CA LEU A 140 3.64 12.64 0.15
C LEU A 140 3.24 14.08 0.51
N SER A 141 2.27 14.65 -0.21
CA SER A 141 1.73 15.98 0.11
C SER A 141 1.05 16.03 1.48
N ARG A 142 0.33 15.00 1.90
CA ARG A 142 -0.30 14.94 3.24
C ARG A 142 0.75 14.82 4.32
N LEU A 143 1.75 13.95 4.15
CA LEU A 143 2.86 13.83 5.09
C LEU A 143 3.60 15.14 5.25
N ARG A 144 3.95 15.83 4.15
CA ARG A 144 4.58 17.15 4.20
C ARG A 144 3.76 18.18 4.98
N ALA A 145 2.44 18.13 4.85
CA ALA A 145 1.52 19.00 5.58
C ALA A 145 1.40 18.65 7.07
N LEU A 146 1.64 17.39 7.47
CA LEU A 146 1.79 17.00 8.87
C LEU A 146 3.16 17.47 9.41
N SER A 147 4.24 17.16 8.68
CA SER A 147 5.60 17.59 8.96
C SER A 147 6.51 17.31 7.76
N PRO A 148 7.41 18.24 7.36
CA PRO A 148 8.38 17.99 6.30
C PRO A 148 9.25 16.74 6.51
N ILE A 149 9.56 16.39 7.77
CA ILE A 149 10.38 15.20 8.08
C ILE A 149 9.65 13.89 7.77
N ALA A 150 8.31 13.89 7.84
CA ALA A 150 7.51 12.69 7.61
C ALA A 150 7.58 12.25 6.14
N GLU A 151 7.51 13.20 5.21
CA GLU A 151 7.72 12.92 3.78
C GLU A 151 9.13 12.38 3.53
N GLN A 152 10.16 13.03 4.09
CA GLN A 152 11.54 12.60 3.92
C GLN A 152 11.75 11.16 4.39
N ARG A 153 11.22 10.79 5.57
CA ARG A 153 11.34 9.42 6.10
C ARG A 153 10.71 8.37 5.20
N VAL A 154 9.58 8.68 4.57
CA VAL A 154 8.94 7.76 3.63
C VAL A 154 9.77 7.62 2.35
N LEU A 155 10.31 8.71 1.82
CA LEU A 155 11.18 8.68 0.64
C LEU A 155 12.49 7.92 0.89
N GLU A 156 13.08 8.04 2.09
CA GLU A 156 14.26 7.27 2.50
C GLU A 156 13.97 5.77 2.62
N LEU A 157 12.73 5.40 2.98
CA LEU A 157 12.30 4.01 3.13
C LEU A 157 11.90 3.36 1.79
N ALA A 158 11.42 4.14 0.83
CA ALA A 158 10.88 3.66 -0.45
C ALA A 158 11.79 2.69 -1.22
N PRO A 159 13.13 2.92 -1.31
CA PRO A 159 14.06 2.01 -1.99
C PRO A 159 14.10 0.58 -1.44
N THR A 160 13.60 0.34 -0.22
CA THR A 160 13.52 -1.02 0.35
C THR A 160 12.37 -1.86 -0.24
N TYR A 161 11.41 -1.22 -0.91
CA TYR A 161 10.22 -1.85 -1.45
C TYR A 161 10.18 -1.84 -2.97
N TYR A 162 10.69 -0.80 -3.62
CA TYR A 162 10.75 -0.73 -5.07
C TYR A 162 11.92 0.13 -5.52
N CYS A 163 12.44 -0.16 -6.72
CA CYS A 163 13.37 0.73 -7.42
C CYS A 163 12.57 1.74 -8.25
N ASP A 164 13.11 2.95 -8.41
CA ASP A 164 12.61 3.94 -9.37
C ASP A 164 12.75 3.49 -10.83
#